data_AF-A0A7K6K0U7-F1
#
_entry.id   AF-A0A7K6K0U7-F1
#
_cell.length_a   1.000
_cell.length_b   1.000
_cell.length_c   1.000
_cell.angle_alpha   90.00
_cell.angle_beta   90.00
_cell.angle_gamma   90.00
#
_symmetry.space_group_name_H-M   'P 1'
#
loop_
_entity.id
_entity.type
_entity.pdbx_description
1 polymer ?
#
loop_
_entity_poly.entity_id
_entity_poly.type
_entity_poly.pdbx_seq_one_letter_code
_entity_poly.pdbx_strand_id
1 'polypeptide(L)'
;VCSATGKPAPNIAWLNDRGLEETPEIHHVQNTNGTVTVASRLTFSANHLPALFCLLDHPQGRKMKALHQEKGREDVQKSTVIITSILTAVLLLPLLIYCGMRLNNSRRNKQKAHSAPTTPAKEMGSQQDLGERASEGLHTPKEQHITYRNE
;
A
#
# COMPACT_ATOMS: atom_id res chain seq x y z
N VAL A 1 -33.33 -5.47 21.86
CA VAL A 1 -34.00 -6.73 22.26
C VAL A 1 -33.44 -7.88 21.44
N CYS A 2 -33.13 -9.00 22.07
CA CYS A 2 -32.76 -10.27 21.43
C CYS A 2 -33.65 -11.37 22.02
N SER A 3 -34.07 -12.35 21.22
CA SER A 3 -34.99 -13.41 21.66
C SER A 3 -34.67 -14.72 20.97
N ALA A 4 -34.84 -15.83 21.68
CA ALA A 4 -34.68 -17.18 21.15
C ALA A 4 -35.49 -18.21 21.93
N THR A 5 -35.86 -19.29 21.24
CA THR A 5 -36.63 -20.41 21.79
C THR A 5 -35.81 -21.69 21.69
N GLY A 6 -35.78 -22.49 22.76
CA GLY A 6 -35.02 -23.74 22.78
C GLY A 6 -35.44 -24.70 23.89
N LYS A 7 -34.86 -25.91 23.84
CA LYS A 7 -34.91 -26.90 24.91
C LYS A 7 -33.52 -27.55 25.04
N PRO A 8 -32.79 -27.41 26.17
CA PRO A 8 -33.12 -26.59 27.34
C PRO A 8 -33.21 -25.08 27.01
N ALA A 9 -33.59 -24.26 27.99
CA ALA A 9 -33.68 -22.81 27.82
C ALA A 9 -32.35 -22.22 27.32
N PRO A 10 -32.33 -21.44 26.23
CA PRO A 10 -31.11 -20.80 25.74
C PRO A 10 -30.67 -19.68 26.69
N ASN A 11 -29.35 -19.51 26.86
CA ASN A 11 -28.80 -18.34 27.53
C ASN A 11 -28.61 -17.21 26.50
N ILE A 12 -28.97 -15.98 26.88
CA ILE A 12 -28.73 -14.78 26.08
C ILE A 12 -27.82 -13.85 26.87
N ALA A 13 -26.66 -13.54 26.31
CA ALA A 13 -25.72 -12.56 26.82
C ALA A 13 -25.53 -11.41 25.82
N TRP A 14 -25.21 -10.23 26.32
CA TRP A 14 -24.82 -9.09 25.51
C TRP A 14 -23.30 -8.96 25.53
N LEU A 15 -22.70 -8.64 24.39
CA LEU A 15 -21.26 -8.42 24.25
C LEU A 15 -20.99 -7.06 23.60
N ASN A 16 -20.03 -6.33 24.14
CA ASN A 16 -19.54 -5.06 23.62
C ASN A 16 -18.04 -4.90 23.92
N ASP A 17 -17.40 -3.93 23.27
CA ASP A 17 -15.95 -3.73 23.36
C ASP A 17 -15.50 -3.02 24.66
N ARG A 18 -16.43 -2.41 25.41
CA ARG A 18 -16.13 -1.53 26.56
C ARG A 18 -16.68 -2.00 27.91
N GLY A 19 -17.34 -3.16 27.97
CA GLY A 19 -18.08 -3.61 29.15
C GLY A 19 -19.47 -2.98 29.24
N LEU A 20 -20.44 -3.70 29.79
CA LEU A 20 -21.82 -3.25 29.92
C LEU A 20 -22.05 -2.63 31.29
N GLU A 21 -22.35 -1.33 31.32
CA GLU A 21 -22.77 -0.63 32.54
C GLU A 21 -24.24 -0.92 32.87
N GLU A 22 -25.10 -1.00 31.86
CA GLU A 22 -26.52 -1.33 32.03
C GLU A 22 -26.74 -2.86 32.11
N THR A 23 -27.45 -3.30 33.14
CA THR A 23 -27.85 -4.70 33.30
C THR A 23 -29.07 -5.00 32.41
N PRO A 24 -29.03 -6.06 31.58
CA PRO A 24 -30.15 -6.39 30.71
C PRO A 24 -31.35 -6.95 31.48
N GLU A 25 -32.55 -6.52 31.12
CA GLU A 25 -33.81 -7.14 31.53
C GLU A 25 -33.98 -8.48 30.78
N ILE A 26 -34.38 -9.54 31.49
CA ILE A 26 -34.54 -10.88 30.93
C ILE A 26 -35.91 -11.43 31.30
N HIS A 27 -36.67 -11.87 30.29
CA HIS A 27 -37.94 -12.56 30.46
C HIS A 27 -37.88 -13.99 29.94
N HIS A 28 -38.53 -14.90 30.67
CA HIS A 28 -38.68 -16.30 30.29
C HIS A 28 -40.16 -16.61 30.07
N VAL A 29 -40.49 -17.19 28.93
CA VAL A 29 -41.85 -17.66 28.60
C VAL A 29 -41.77 -19.16 28.33
N GLN A 30 -42.54 -19.94 29.07
CA GLN A 30 -42.61 -21.38 28.88
C GLN A 30 -43.74 -21.72 27.90
N ASN A 31 -43.40 -22.40 26.81
CA ASN A 31 -44.33 -22.72 25.74
C ASN A 31 -45.04 -24.06 25.99
N THR A 32 -46.25 -24.23 25.48
CA THR A 32 -47.06 -25.46 25.62
C THR A 32 -46.37 -26.70 25.05
N ASN A 33 -45.47 -26.54 24.08
CA ASN A 33 -44.65 -27.63 23.52
C ASN A 33 -43.42 -28.01 24.39
N GLY A 34 -43.28 -27.44 25.60
CA GLY A 34 -42.20 -27.73 26.52
C GLY A 34 -40.84 -27.13 26.14
N THR A 35 -40.80 -26.18 25.20
CA THR A 35 -39.65 -25.29 24.97
C THR A 35 -39.74 -24.04 25.84
N VAL A 36 -38.63 -23.34 26.02
CA VAL A 36 -38.59 -22.04 26.70
C VAL A 36 -38.12 -20.98 25.71
N THR A 37 -38.88 -19.90 25.61
CA THR A 37 -38.48 -18.66 24.93
C THR A 37 -37.83 -17.73 25.95
N VAL A 38 -36.61 -17.30 25.70
CA VAL A 38 -35.90 -16.29 26.49
C VAL A 38 -35.80 -15.03 25.64
N ALA A 39 -36.24 -13.91 26.19
CA ALA A 39 -36.13 -12.60 25.57
C ALA A 39 -35.34 -11.68 26.49
N SER A 40 -34.25 -11.10 25.99
CA SER A 40 -33.46 -10.11 26.71
C SER A 40 -33.59 -8.73 26.07
N ARG A 41 -33.81 -7.72 26.90
CA ARG A 41 -33.85 -6.31 26.55
C ARG A 41 -32.68 -5.61 27.24
N LEU A 42 -31.82 -5.03 26.41
CA LEU A 42 -30.80 -4.08 26.85
C LEU A 42 -31.17 -2.71 26.28
N THR A 43 -31.17 -1.71 27.15
CA THR A 43 -31.12 -0.29 26.78
C THR A 43 -29.65 0.12 26.77
N PHE A 44 -29.27 1.07 25.90
CA PHE A 44 -27.91 1.59 25.83
C PHE A 44 -27.90 2.95 25.12
N SER A 45 -26.94 3.80 25.48
CA SER A 45 -26.61 4.99 24.71
C SER A 45 -25.76 4.64 23.49
N ALA A 46 -26.26 4.96 22.29
CA ALA A 46 -25.53 4.71 21.03
C ALA A 46 -24.19 5.46 20.95
N ASN A 47 -24.06 6.59 21.66
CA ASN A 47 -22.84 7.39 21.69
C ASN A 47 -21.65 6.68 22.36
N HIS A 48 -21.91 5.62 23.16
CA HIS A 48 -20.90 4.97 23.98
C HIS A 48 -20.50 3.57 23.50
N LEU A 49 -21.15 3.00 22.47
CA LEU A 49 -20.89 1.61 22.02
C LEU A 49 -20.51 1.54 20.53
N PRO A 50 -19.26 1.16 20.17
CA PRO A 50 -18.83 1.04 18.77
C PRO A 50 -19.38 -0.23 18.12
N ALA A 51 -19.72 -1.24 18.91
CA ALA A 51 -20.45 -2.42 18.50
C ALA A 51 -21.22 -3.02 19.69
N LEU A 52 -22.36 -3.63 19.39
CA LEU A 52 -23.16 -4.41 20.34
C LEU A 52 -23.67 -5.68 19.66
N PHE A 53 -23.39 -6.81 20.30
CA PHE A 53 -23.78 -8.13 19.83
C PHE A 53 -24.67 -8.83 20.85
N CYS A 54 -25.63 -9.59 20.36
CA CYS A 54 -26.31 -10.62 21.14
C CYS A 54 -25.59 -11.95 20.92
N LEU A 55 -25.13 -12.56 22.01
CA LEU A 55 -24.65 -13.94 22.05
C LEU A 55 -25.77 -14.83 22.56
N LEU A 56 -26.05 -15.89 21.82
CA LEU A 56 -26.88 -17.02 22.24
C LEU A 56 -25.98 -18.21 22.54
N ASP A 57 -26.09 -18.75 23.74
CA ASP A 57 -25.43 -20.00 24.14
C ASP A 57 -26.48 -21.09 24.39
N HIS A 58 -26.28 -22.25 23.76
CA HIS A 58 -27.20 -23.39 23.81
C HIS A 58 -26.42 -24.69 23.55
N PRO A 59 -26.79 -25.84 24.15
CA PRO A 59 -26.07 -27.10 23.94
C PRO A 59 -25.95 -27.57 22.49
N GLN A 60 -26.85 -27.14 21.59
CA GLN A 60 -26.76 -27.46 20.16
C GLN A 60 -25.82 -26.52 19.37
N GLY A 61 -25.20 -25.55 20.04
CA GLY A 61 -24.24 -24.63 19.45
C GLY A 61 -24.50 -23.17 19.82
N ARG A 62 -23.42 -22.39 19.77
CA ARG A 62 -23.40 -20.96 20.08
C ARG A 62 -23.63 -20.13 18.82
N LYS A 63 -24.46 -19.08 18.90
CA LYS A 63 -24.75 -18.18 17.77
C LYS A 63 -24.57 -16.73 18.21
N MET A 64 -24.11 -15.87 17.31
CA MET A 64 -23.85 -14.45 17.59
C MET A 64 -24.48 -13.59 16.50
N LYS A 65 -25.10 -12.48 16.89
CA LYS A 65 -25.72 -11.51 15.97
C LYS A 65 -25.33 -10.10 16.35
N ALA A 66 -24.83 -9.32 15.39
CA ALA A 66 -24.67 -7.88 15.55
C ALA A 66 -26.05 -7.18 15.58
N LEU A 67 -26.26 -6.29 16.55
CA LEU A 67 -27.44 -5.42 16.61
C LEU A 67 -27.08 -3.96 16.36
N HIS A 68 -25.91 -3.53 16.83
CA HIS A 68 -25.36 -2.22 16.54
C HIS A 68 -23.89 -2.39 16.11
N GLN A 69 -23.48 -1.62 15.12
CA GLN A 69 -22.10 -1.48 14.71
C GLN A 69 -21.94 -0.05 14.19
N GLU A 70 -21.06 0.71 14.83
CA GLU A 70 -20.73 2.07 14.45
C GLU A 70 -20.07 2.03 13.06
N LYS A 71 -20.81 2.53 12.06
CA LYS A 71 -20.43 2.44 10.65
C LYS A 71 -19.13 3.19 10.31
N GLY A 72 -18.66 4.06 11.21
CA GLY A 72 -17.50 4.92 11.04
C GLY A 72 -16.20 4.17 10.76
N ARG A 73 -15.95 3.03 11.42
CA ARG A 73 -14.64 2.36 11.28
C ARG A 73 -14.43 1.71 9.90
N GLU A 74 -15.47 1.10 9.34
CA GLU A 74 -15.41 0.57 7.98
C GLU A 74 -15.38 1.67 6.92
N ASP A 75 -16.17 2.73 7.10
CA ASP A 75 -16.27 3.82 6.11
C ASP A 75 -14.95 4.62 6.04
N VAL A 76 -14.38 4.97 7.21
CA VAL A 76 -13.07 5.62 7.31
C VAL A 76 -11.95 4.73 6.76
N GLN A 77 -11.96 3.41 7.02
CA GLN A 77 -10.95 2.51 6.47
C GLN A 77 -11.06 2.38 4.95
N LYS A 78 -12.28 2.22 4.40
CA LYS A 78 -12.52 2.16 2.95
C LYS A 78 -12.10 3.47 2.28
N SER A 79 -12.51 4.61 2.85
CA SER A 79 -12.11 5.95 2.40
C SER A 79 -10.60 6.13 2.42
N THR A 80 -9.92 5.74 3.50
CA THR A 80 -8.45 5.81 3.62
C THR A 80 -7.76 4.96 2.55
N VAL A 81 -8.19 3.71 2.34
CA VAL A 81 -7.64 2.82 1.30
C VAL A 81 -7.83 3.43 -0.10
N ILE A 82 -9.00 3.99 -0.40
CA ILE A 82 -9.28 4.66 -1.67
C ILE A 82 -8.37 5.88 -1.87
N ILE A 83 -8.28 6.76 -0.86
CA ILE A 83 -7.45 7.97 -0.91
C ILE A 83 -5.96 7.60 -1.08
N THR A 84 -5.45 6.62 -0.32
CA THR A 84 -4.07 6.15 -0.44
C THR A 84 -3.80 5.51 -1.81
N SER A 85 -4.74 4.74 -2.35
CA SER A 85 -4.64 4.15 -3.70
C SER A 85 -4.55 5.23 -4.79
N ILE A 86 -5.37 6.28 -4.70
CA ILE A 86 -5.34 7.39 -5.65
C ILE A 86 -4.01 8.16 -5.52
N LEU A 87 -3.60 8.51 -4.30
CA LEU A 87 -2.36 9.26 -4.05
C LEU A 87 -1.11 8.51 -4.53
N THR A 88 -1.03 7.20 -4.27
CA THR A 88 0.09 6.37 -4.74
C THR A 88 0.08 6.23 -6.27
N ALA A 89 -1.06 6.09 -6.92
CA ALA A 89 -1.16 6.07 -8.38
C ALA A 89 -0.69 7.42 -8.99
N VAL A 90 -1.14 8.56 -8.46
CA VAL A 90 -0.77 9.89 -8.95
C VAL A 90 0.74 10.16 -8.81
N LEU A 91 1.39 9.67 -7.74
CA LEU A 91 2.83 9.86 -7.53
C LEU A 91 3.68 8.86 -8.32
N LEU A 92 3.31 7.58 -8.34
CA LEU A 92 4.15 6.52 -8.91
C LEU A 92 4.00 6.36 -10.43
N LEU A 93 2.80 6.56 -11.00
CA LEU A 93 2.60 6.38 -12.45
C LEU A 93 3.46 7.34 -13.29
N PRO A 94 3.55 8.66 -12.99
CA PRO A 94 4.43 9.56 -13.75
C PRO A 94 5.91 9.20 -13.63
N LEU A 95 6.36 8.76 -12.46
CA LEU A 95 7.73 8.31 -12.23
C LEU A 95 8.05 7.05 -13.04
N LEU A 96 7.15 6.07 -13.08
CA LEU A 96 7.30 4.85 -13.87
C LEU A 96 7.32 5.16 -15.39
N ILE A 97 6.44 6.05 -15.86
CA ILE A 97 6.43 6.51 -17.27
C ILE A 97 7.75 7.22 -17.60
N TYR A 98 8.20 8.16 -16.77
CA TYR A 98 9.46 8.88 -16.94
C TYR A 98 10.66 7.92 -16.98
N CYS A 99 10.76 6.99 -16.03
CA CYS A 99 11.80 5.96 -16.00
C CYS A 99 11.77 5.07 -17.25
N GLY A 100 10.58 4.63 -17.68
CA GLY A 100 10.40 3.85 -18.91
C GLY A 100 10.86 4.60 -20.16
N MET A 101 10.48 5.87 -20.31
CA MET A 101 10.94 6.74 -21.39
C MET A 101 12.46 6.92 -21.36
N ARG A 102 13.04 7.21 -20.19
CA ARG A 102 14.50 7.44 -20.05
C ARG A 102 15.31 6.17 -20.36
N LEU A 103 14.84 5.00 -19.92
CA LEU A 103 15.44 3.70 -20.22
C LEU A 103 15.34 3.36 -21.72
N ASN A 104 14.19 3.57 -22.35
CA ASN A 104 14.00 3.36 -23.79
C ASN A 104 14.90 4.29 -24.63
N ASN A 105 14.97 5.57 -24.28
CA ASN A 105 15.85 6.53 -24.93
C ASN A 105 17.34 6.17 -24.76
N SER A 106 17.75 5.70 -23.57
CA SER A 106 19.10 5.18 -23.35
C SER A 106 19.42 3.97 -24.24
N ARG A 107 18.50 2.99 -24.35
CA ARG A 107 18.65 1.83 -25.24
C ARG A 107 18.76 2.23 -26.71
N ARG A 108 17.89 3.13 -27.18
CA ARG A 108 17.93 3.67 -28.55
C ARG A 108 19.24 4.39 -28.85
N ASN A 109 19.77 5.17 -27.92
CA ASN A 109 21.05 5.86 -28.09
C ASN A 109 22.23 4.87 -28.15
N LYS A 110 22.22 3.81 -27.33
CA LYS A 110 23.24 2.74 -27.40
C LYS A 110 23.20 2.00 -28.74
N GLN A 111 22.01 1.66 -29.25
CA GLN A 111 21.89 1.02 -30.57
C GLN A 111 22.44 1.92 -31.68
N LYS A 112 22.09 3.22 -31.69
CA LYS A 112 22.64 4.18 -32.66
C LYS A 112 24.16 4.30 -32.60
N ALA A 113 24.77 4.25 -31.40
CA ALA A 113 26.21 4.29 -31.23
C ALA A 113 26.95 3.05 -31.78
N HIS A 114 26.31 1.88 -31.79
CA HIS A 114 26.87 0.65 -32.37
C HIS A 114 26.65 0.50 -33.88
N SER A 115 25.81 1.35 -34.50
CA SER A 115 25.43 1.23 -35.93
C SER A 115 26.14 2.22 -36.86
N ALA A 116 27.21 2.90 -36.41
CA ALA A 116 28.04 3.74 -37.27
C ALA A 116 29.10 2.90 -38.00
N PRO A 117 29.07 2.77 -39.34
CA PRO A 117 30.14 2.14 -40.10
C PRO A 117 31.30 3.13 -40.21
N THR A 118 32.45 2.81 -39.64
CA THR A 118 33.67 3.61 -39.81
C THR A 118 34.21 3.42 -41.23
N THR A 119 33.93 4.36 -42.13
CA THR A 119 34.57 4.41 -43.45
C THR A 119 36.06 4.75 -43.29
N PRO A 120 37.00 3.95 -43.80
CA PRO A 120 38.41 4.32 -43.84
C PRO A 120 38.62 5.36 -44.94
N ALA A 121 38.99 6.58 -44.58
CA ALA A 121 39.43 7.59 -45.54
C ALA A 121 40.74 7.13 -46.19
N LYS A 122 40.68 6.72 -47.45
CA LYS A 122 41.84 6.35 -48.26
C LYS A 122 42.53 7.61 -48.75
N GLU A 123 43.42 8.17 -47.94
CA GLU A 123 44.24 9.31 -48.32
C GLU A 123 45.33 8.86 -49.32
N MET A 124 45.16 9.21 -50.59
CA MET A 124 46.18 8.99 -51.64
C MET A 124 47.05 10.24 -51.76
N GLY A 125 48.21 10.23 -51.11
CA GLY A 125 49.23 11.27 -51.30
C GLY A 125 50.17 10.95 -52.47
N SER A 126 50.55 11.98 -53.24
CA SER A 126 51.76 11.96 -54.09
C SER A 126 52.16 13.36 -54.56
N GLN A 127 53.33 13.85 -54.12
CA GLN A 127 54.22 14.87 -54.74
C GLN A 127 53.62 16.30 -54.93
N GLN A 128 54.34 17.43 -54.87
CA GLN A 128 55.78 17.81 -54.79
C GLN A 128 55.84 19.31 -54.30
N ASP A 129 56.95 19.99 -53.93
CA ASP A 129 58.39 19.67 -53.89
C ASP A 129 59.19 20.59 -52.91
N LEU A 130 60.48 20.28 -52.73
CA LEU A 130 61.70 21.10 -52.55
C LEU A 130 61.70 22.54 -51.94
N GLY A 131 62.66 22.79 -51.04
CA GLY A 131 63.14 24.13 -50.60
C GLY A 131 63.06 24.34 -49.08
N GLU A 132 63.99 23.85 -48.26
CA GLU A 132 65.33 24.41 -47.93
C GLU A 132 65.34 25.38 -46.71
N ARG A 133 65.97 24.94 -45.60
CA ARG A 133 66.41 25.66 -44.36
C ARG A 133 65.32 26.41 -43.55
N ALA A 134 65.23 26.30 -42.22
CA ALA A 134 66.31 26.45 -41.24
C ALA A 134 65.94 25.94 -39.82
N SER A 135 66.98 25.70 -38.99
CA SER A 135 67.08 25.83 -37.51
C SER A 135 65.90 25.43 -36.61
N GLU A 136 65.99 24.35 -35.82
CA GLU A 136 66.64 24.25 -34.48
C GLU A 136 65.73 24.69 -33.31
N GLY A 137 65.77 23.91 -32.20
CA GLY A 137 65.00 24.14 -30.97
C GLY A 137 64.04 22.97 -30.64
N LEU A 138 64.50 21.87 -30.04
CA LEU A 138 64.82 21.71 -28.61
C LEU A 138 63.64 22.04 -27.67
N HIS A 139 62.86 21.03 -27.25
CA HIS A 139 62.77 20.64 -25.82
C HIS A 139 61.87 19.41 -25.55
N THR A 140 62.15 18.76 -24.42
CA THR A 140 61.59 17.53 -23.85
C THR A 140 60.27 17.73 -23.07
N PRO A 141 59.59 16.66 -22.60
CA PRO A 141 58.20 16.72 -22.13
C PRO A 141 58.00 17.44 -20.79
N LYS A 142 56.79 17.98 -20.59
CA LYS A 142 56.39 18.66 -19.37
C LYS A 142 55.66 17.70 -18.41
N GLU A 143 56.33 17.38 -17.32
CA GLU A 143 55.81 16.67 -16.15
C GLU A 143 54.97 17.62 -15.26
N GLN A 144 53.76 17.22 -14.86
CA GLN A 144 53.05 17.81 -13.71
C GLN A 144 52.18 16.77 -12.99
N HIS A 145 52.70 16.24 -11.88
CA HIS A 145 51.93 15.51 -10.87
C HIS A 145 51.40 16.53 -9.84
N ILE A 146 50.09 16.77 -9.80
CA ILE A 146 49.50 17.76 -8.89
C ILE A 146 49.37 17.15 -7.49
N THR A 147 50.08 17.73 -6.52
CA THR A 147 49.98 17.37 -5.11
C THR A 147 49.06 18.34 -4.36
N TYR A 148 48.28 17.76 -3.46
CA TYR A 148 47.25 18.38 -2.64
C TYR A 148 47.82 19.34 -1.58
N ARG A 149 47.15 20.48 -1.33
CA ARG A 149 47.29 21.25 -0.07
C ARG A 149 46.00 22.02 0.23
N ASN A 150 45.50 21.83 1.46
CA ASN A 150 44.38 22.57 2.01
C ASN A 150 44.88 23.72 2.88
N GLU A 151 44.11 24.80 2.90
CA GLU A 151 43.77 25.56 4.11
C GLU A 151 42.23 25.67 4.17
#